data_AF-A0A3D5UW98-F1
#
_entry.id   AF-A0A3D5UW98-F1
#
_cell.length_a   1.000
_cell.length_b   1.000
_cell.length_c   1.000
_cell.angle_alpha   90.00
_cell.angle_beta   90.00
_cell.angle_gamma   90.00
#
_symmetry.space_group_name_H-M   'P 1'
#
loop_
_entity.id
_entity.type
_entity.pdbx_description
1 polymer ?
#
loop_
_entity_poly.entity_id
_entity_poly.type
_entity_poly.pdbx_seq_one_letter_code
_entity_poly.pdbx_strand_id
1 'polypeptide(L)' 'DSPYPHMLPSPEKFSSRVRGMGLGDGNRVVVYDGAGLFSAARVCEMFRVMGHDDVTVLDGGLKKWKA' A
#
# COMPACT_ATOMS: atom_id res chain seq x y z
N ASP A 1 -17.68 1.92 8.15
CA ASP A 1 -16.54 0.99 8.28
C ASP A 1 -17.02 -0.38 8.71
N SER A 2 -16.35 -1.43 8.24
CA SER A 2 -16.69 -2.83 8.56
C SER A 2 -16.37 -3.17 10.01
N PRO A 3 -17.16 -4.04 10.69
CA PRO A 3 -16.84 -4.54 12.03
C PRO A 3 -15.69 -5.56 12.04
N TYR A 4 -15.23 -6.03 10.86
CA TYR A 4 -14.19 -7.05 10.75
C TYR A 4 -12.80 -6.42 10.53
N PRO A 5 -11.73 -7.07 11.02
CA PRO A 5 -10.37 -6.56 10.85
C PRO A 5 -9.93 -6.61 9.39
N HIS A 6 -9.02 -5.70 9.02
CA HIS A 6 -8.32 -5.67 7.72
C HIS A 6 -9.20 -5.57 6.47
N MET A 7 -10.47 -5.17 6.63
CA MET A 7 -11.36 -4.90 5.51
C MET A 7 -10.92 -3.67 4.74
N LEU A 8 -11.27 -3.62 3.45
CA LEU A 8 -10.98 -2.46 2.62
C LEU A 8 -11.60 -1.21 3.25
N PRO A 9 -10.84 -0.13 3.44
CA PRO A 9 -11.38 1.15 3.90
C PRO A 9 -12.26 1.78 2.80
N SER A 10 -13.08 2.77 3.16
CA SER A 10 -13.73 3.60 2.16
C SER A 10 -12.70 4.39 1.33
N PRO A 11 -13.00 4.73 0.07
CA PRO A 11 -12.11 5.54 -0.77
C PRO A 11 -11.74 6.90 -0.14
N GLU A 12 -12.67 7.53 0.57
CA GLU A 12 -12.46 8.82 1.23
C GLU A 12 -11.45 8.68 2.37
N LYS A 13 -11.56 7.62 3.17
CA LYS A 13 -10.64 7.35 4.27
C LYS A 13 -9.26 6.99 3.76
N PHE A 14 -9.18 6.18 2.71
CA PHE A 14 -7.90 5.84 2.08
C PHE A 14 -7.21 7.08 1.49
N SER A 15 -7.90 7.81 0.63
CA SER A 15 -7.38 9.01 -0.04
C SER A 15 -6.92 10.08 0.96
N SER A 16 -7.69 10.31 2.02
CA SER A 16 -7.31 11.24 3.10
C SER A 16 -5.98 10.85 3.76
N ARG A 17 -5.77 9.55 4.04
CA ARG A 17 -4.55 9.07 4.70
C ARG A 17 -3.34 9.12 3.78
N VAL A 18 -3.46 8.69 2.53
CA VAL A 18 -2.33 8.70 1.57
C VAL A 18 -1.93 10.13 1.18
N ARG A 19 -2.90 11.04 1.02
CA ARG A 19 -2.62 12.48 0.81
C ARG A 19 -1.89 13.10 2.00
N GLY A 20 -2.26 12.72 3.22
CA GLY A 20 -1.54 13.12 4.42
C GLY A 20 -0.07 12.65 4.47
N MET A 21 0.28 11.62 3.70
CA MET A 21 1.66 11.14 3.52
C MET A 21 2.37 11.80 2.32
N GLY A 22 1.73 12.75 1.64
CA GLY A 22 2.27 13.40 0.43
C GLY A 22 2.14 12.56 -0.84
N LEU A 23 1.35 11.48 -0.82
CA LEU A 23 1.06 10.66 -1.99
C LEU A 23 -0.17 11.22 -2.71
N GLY A 24 -0.05 11.39 -4.02
CA GLY A 24 -1.09 11.82 -4.92
C GLY A 24 -0.87 11.27 -6.32
N ASP A 25 -1.50 11.92 -7.28
CA ASP A 25 -1.45 11.50 -8.67
C ASP A 25 -0.04 11.72 -9.25
N GLY A 26 0.46 10.73 -9.99
CA GLY A 26 1.80 10.77 -10.61
C GLY A 26 2.96 10.30 -9.71
N ASN A 27 2.71 9.97 -8.44
CA ASN A 27 3.71 9.26 -7.65
C ASN A 27 3.82 7.81 -8.10
N ARG A 28 5.04 7.30 -8.26
CA ARG A 28 5.28 5.86 -8.32
C ARG A 28 5.42 5.31 -6.90
N VAL A 29 4.57 4.36 -6.52
CA VAL A 29 4.55 3.78 -5.16
C VAL A 29 5.28 2.44 -5.15
N VAL A 30 6.31 2.32 -4.30
CA VAL A 30 6.98 1.04 -4.02
C VAL A 30 6.68 0.64 -2.58
N VAL A 31 5.98 -0.48 -2.43
CA VAL A 31 5.53 -0.98 -1.13
C VAL A 31 6.45 -2.12 -0.66
N TYR A 32 6.82 -2.09 0.61
CA TYR A 32 7.55 -3.18 1.25
C TYR A 32 7.10 -3.34 2.71
N ASP A 33 7.45 -4.46 3.32
CA ASP A 33 7.28 -4.66 4.76
C ASP A 33 8.55 -5.22 5.40
N GLY A 34 8.58 -5.19 6.74
CA GLY A 34 9.70 -5.70 7.54
C GLY A 34 9.71 -7.22 7.72
N ALA A 35 8.62 -7.90 7.38
CA ALA A 35 8.49 -9.35 7.54
C ALA A 35 9.07 -10.12 6.34
N GLY A 36 9.21 -9.47 5.19
CA GLY A 36 9.69 -10.02 3.92
C GLY A 36 8.68 -9.73 2.83
N LEU A 37 7.62 -10.54 2.75
CA LEU A 37 6.46 -10.35 1.88
C LEU A 37 5.20 -10.86 2.59
N PHE A 38 4.62 -10.04 3.47
CA PHE A 38 3.42 -10.39 4.22
C PHE A 38 2.30 -9.38 4.00
N SER A 39 2.51 -8.13 4.40
CA SER A 39 1.49 -7.08 4.33
C SER A 39 1.63 -6.17 3.09
N ALA A 40 2.80 -6.16 2.44
CA ALA A 40 3.06 -5.30 1.29
C ALA A 40 2.10 -5.56 0.13
N ALA A 41 1.81 -6.83 -0.18
CA ALA A 41 0.89 -7.20 -1.27
C ALA A 41 -0.53 -6.66 -1.03
N ARG A 42 -1.00 -6.65 0.23
CA ARG A 42 -2.32 -6.11 0.59
C ARG A 42 -2.41 -4.62 0.29
N VAL A 43 -1.37 -3.86 0.63
CA VAL A 43 -1.34 -2.41 0.36
C VAL A 43 -1.22 -2.15 -1.14
N CYS A 44 -0.39 -2.91 -1.86
CA CYS A 44 -0.27 -2.81 -3.32
C CYS A 44 -1.64 -3.00 -4.00
N GLU A 45 -2.37 -4.05 -3.63
CA GLU A 45 -3.70 -4.30 -4.18
C GLU A 45 -4.71 -3.22 -3.78
N MET A 46 -4.60 -2.70 -2.56
CA MET A 46 -5.46 -1.61 -2.10
C MET A 46 -5.25 -0.32 -2.91
N PHE A 47 -4.02 0.02 -3.33
CA PHE A 47 -3.78 1.15 -4.24
C PHE A 47 -4.44 0.93 -5.61
N ARG A 48 -4.33 -0.28 -6.17
CA ARG A 48 -4.96 -0.65 -7.45
C ARG A 48 -6.49 -0.56 -7.39
N VAL A 49 -7.09 -1.11 -6.34
CA VAL A 49 -8.55 -0.99 -6.09
C VAL A 49 -9.00 0.46 -6.01
N MET A 50 -8.12 1.36 -5.56
CA MET A 50 -8.38 2.80 -5.45
C MET A 50 -8.03 3.58 -6.74
N GLY A 51 -7.68 2.88 -7.83
CA GLY A 51 -7.41 3.45 -9.15
C GLY A 51 -5.97 3.93 -9.37
N HIS A 52 -5.04 3.56 -8.50
CA HIS A 52 -3.63 3.92 -8.62
C HIS A 52 -2.79 2.72 -9.06
N ASP A 53 -2.52 2.64 -10.38
CA ASP A 53 -1.88 1.47 -11.00
C ASP A 53 -0.35 1.48 -10.95
N ASP A 54 0.30 2.65 -10.80
CA ASP A 54 1.77 2.76 -10.70
C ASP A 54 2.26 2.41 -9.28
N VAL A 55 1.93 1.19 -8.86
CA VAL A 55 2.26 0.61 -7.57
C VAL A 55 2.90 -0.78 -7.73
N THR A 56 4.01 -1.00 -7.04
CA THR A 56 4.78 -2.25 -7.10
C THR A 56 5.22 -2.69 -5.70
N VAL A 57 5.47 -3.98 -5.53
CA VAL A 57 6.04 -4.54 -4.29
C VAL A 57 7.54 -4.71 -4.48
N LEU A 58 8.33 -4.33 -3.47
CA LEU A 58 9.77 -4.58 -3.42
C LEU A 58 10.01 -6.09 -3.25
N ASP A 59 10.57 -6.72 -4.28
CA ASP A 59 10.91 -8.14 -4.24
C ASP A 59 11.88 -8.46 -3.08
N GLY A 60 11.52 -9.43 -2.24
CA GLY A 60 12.26 -9.83 -1.04
C GLY A 60 12.17 -8.86 0.15
N GLY A 61 11.45 -7.74 0.01
CA GLY A 61 11.18 -6.77 1.07
C GLY A 61 12.41 -6.18 1.76
N LEU A 62 12.20 -5.65 2.96
CA LEU A 62 13.25 -4.93 3.69
C LEU A 62 14.44 -5.83 4.05
N LYS A 63 14.19 -7.12 4.28
CA LYS A 63 15.23 -8.08 4.65
C LYS A 63 16.25 -8.26 3.52
N LYS A 64 15.78 -8.48 2.28
CA LYS A 64 16.66 -8.61 1.11
C LYS A 64 17.39 -7.30 0.78
N TRP A 65 16.74 -6.15 1.01
CA TRP A 65 17.34 -4.84 0.77
C TRP A 65 18.54 -4.52 1.68
N LYS A 66 18.52 -5.01 2.93
CA LYS A 66 19.56 -4.72 3.93
C LYS A 66 20.74 -5.71 3.92
N ALA A 67 20.65 -6.79 3.14
CA ALA A 67 21.62 -7.89 3.12
C ALA A 67 22.90 -7.52 2.35
#